data_AF-A0A955PCN7-F1
#
_entry.id   AF-A0A955PCN7-F1
#
_cell.length_a   1.000
_cell.length_b   1.000
_cell.length_c   1.000
_cell.angle_alpha   90.00
_cell.angle_beta   90.00
_cell.angle_gamma   90.00
#
_symmetry.space_group_name_H-M   'P 1'
#
loop_
_entity.id
_entity.type
_entity.pdbx_description
1 polymer ?
#
loop_
_entity_poly.entity_id
_entity_poly.type
_entity_poly.pdbx_seq_one_letter_code
_entity_poly.pdbx_strand_id
1 'polypeptide(L)'
;VIPFVGRQSVAKKSNPRLQERLQIIAREACRQSRRTQPPEIDPVHPKLERALDSLGPKQGTWVLFDEAGGESLSEIVCGSDASAPWVMFCGPEGGWSPKE
;
A
#
# COMPACT_ATOMS: atom_id res chain seq x y z
N VAL A 1 -2.39 1.96 -6.05
CA VAL A 1 -1.89 2.36 -4.71
C VAL A 1 -3.11 2.55 -3.84
N ILE A 2 -3.18 1.86 -2.71
CA ILE A 2 -4.39 1.81 -1.88
C ILE A 2 -4.13 2.52 -0.55
N PRO A 3 -4.47 3.80 -0.43
CA PRO A 3 -4.32 4.53 0.82
C PRO A 3 -5.39 4.10 1.83
N PHE A 4 -5.01 3.95 3.09
CA PHE A 4 -5.93 3.68 4.20
C PHE A 4 -5.52 4.49 5.44
N VAL A 5 -6.45 4.63 6.38
CA VAL A 5 -6.17 5.19 7.71
C VAL A 5 -5.88 4.04 8.67
N GLY A 6 -4.62 3.88 9.07
CA GLY A 6 -4.21 2.88 10.06
C GLY A 6 -4.58 3.32 11.48
N ARG A 7 -4.57 2.39 12.44
CA ARG A 7 -4.94 2.70 13.84
C ARG A 7 -3.98 3.69 14.48
N GLN A 8 -2.70 3.53 14.16
CA GLN A 8 -1.63 4.40 14.65
C GLN A 8 -1.44 5.67 13.82
N SER A 9 -2.21 5.88 12.74
CA SER A 9 -2.14 7.11 11.94
C SER A 9 -2.56 8.34 12.76
N VAL A 10 -1.83 9.44 12.62
CA VAL A 10 -2.17 10.73 13.24
C VAL A 10 -3.47 11.28 12.67
N ALA A 11 -3.64 11.20 11.35
CA ALA A 11 -4.91 11.52 10.70
C ALA A 11 -5.97 10.48 11.05
N LYS A 12 -7.12 10.92 11.58
CA LYS A 12 -8.21 10.03 12.03
C LYS A 12 -9.39 9.90 11.08
N LYS A 13 -9.39 10.64 9.96
CA LYS A 13 -10.45 10.61 8.95
C LYS A 13 -9.84 10.63 7.55
N SER A 14 -10.48 9.95 6.62
CA SER A 14 -10.14 10.05 5.21
C SER A 14 -10.48 11.46 4.70
N ASN A 15 -9.59 12.04 3.89
CA ASN A 15 -9.82 13.29 3.19
C ASN A 15 -10.07 12.97 1.72
N PRO A 16 -11.27 13.19 1.17
CA PRO A 16 -11.58 12.85 -0.21
C PRO A 16 -10.72 13.62 -1.23
N ARG A 17 -10.29 14.85 -0.90
CA ARG A 17 -9.39 15.64 -1.74
C ARG A 17 -7.96 15.10 -1.78
N LEU A 18 -7.60 14.21 -0.84
CA LEU A 18 -6.27 13.61 -0.80
C LEU A 18 -6.07 12.69 -2.01
N GLN A 19 -7.09 11.93 -2.43
CA GLN A 19 -6.99 11.05 -3.60
C GLN A 19 -6.65 11.85 -4.86
N GLU A 20 -7.40 12.92 -5.14
CA GLU A 20 -7.16 13.80 -6.30
C GLU A 20 -5.73 14.36 -6.28
N ARG A 21 -5.29 14.86 -5.13
CA ARG A 21 -3.93 15.38 -4.95
C ARG A 21 -2.87 14.30 -5.19
N LEU A 22 -3.04 13.11 -4.64
CA LEU A 22 -2.12 11.98 -4.83
C LEU A 22 -2.06 11.54 -6.29
N GLN A 23 -3.20 11.54 -7.01
CA GLN A 23 -3.23 11.21 -8.43
C GLN A 23 -2.47 12.23 -9.27
N ILE A 24 -2.55 13.53 -8.94
CA ILE A 24 -1.74 14.57 -9.59
C ILE A 24 -0.25 14.30 -9.38
N ILE A 25 0.16 13.98 -8.14
CA ILE A 25 1.55 13.64 -7.82
C ILE A 25 2.01 12.41 -8.62
N ALA A 26 1.19 11.36 -8.68
CA ALA A 26 1.50 10.15 -9.43
C ALA A 26 1.69 10.40 -10.94
N ARG A 27 0.85 11.26 -11.54
CA ARG A 27 0.99 11.67 -12.94
C ARG A 27 2.27 12.45 -13.19
N GLU A 28 2.60 13.38 -12.31
CA GLU A 28 3.83 14.15 -12.45
C GLU A 28 5.08 13.27 -12.28
N ALA A 29 5.09 12.39 -11.28
CA ALA A 29 6.16 11.41 -11.10
C ALA A 29 6.29 10.47 -12.31
N CYS A 30 5.17 10.03 -12.90
CA CYS A 30 5.16 9.22 -14.12
C CYS A 30 5.82 9.96 -15.29
N ARG A 31 5.49 11.25 -15.49
CA ARG A 31 6.07 12.11 -16.52
C ARG A 31 7.59 12.25 -16.35
N GLN A 32 8.04 12.54 -15.13
CA GLN A 32 9.47 12.72 -14.82
C GLN A 32 10.27 11.42 -14.95
N SER A 33 9.66 10.28 -14.62
CA SER A 33 10.27 8.95 -14.75
C SER A 33 10.16 8.34 -16.15
N ARG A 34 9.56 9.05 -17.12
CA ARG A 34 9.29 8.54 -18.49
C ARG A 34 8.49 7.24 -18.52
N ARG A 35 7.66 7.01 -17.52
CA ARG A 35 6.72 5.88 -17.52
C ARG A 35 5.56 6.21 -18.47
N THR A 36 5.06 5.19 -19.16
CA THR A 36 3.96 5.33 -20.12
C THR A 36 2.61 5.52 -19.43
N GLN A 37 2.43 4.94 -18.24
CA GLN A 37 1.18 4.98 -17.49
C GLN A 37 1.43 5.30 -16.02
N PRO A 38 0.71 6.28 -15.44
CA PRO A 38 0.79 6.57 -14.02
C PRO A 38 0.08 5.46 -13.24
N PRO A 39 0.54 5.16 -12.01
CA PRO A 39 -0.23 4.27 -11.14
C PRO A 39 -1.57 4.91 -10.77
N GLU A 40 -2.56 4.06 -10.58
CA GLU A 40 -3.88 4.44 -10.05
C GLU A 40 -3.80 4.63 -8.52
N ILE A 41 -4.50 5.64 -8.03
CA ILE A 41 -4.69 5.90 -6.60
C ILE A 41 -6.16 5.65 -6.24
N ASP A 42 -6.39 4.64 -5.41
CA ASP A 42 -7.72 4.29 -4.91
C ASP A 42 -8.24 5.36 -3.93
N PRO A 43 -9.56 5.40 -3.68
CA PRO A 43 -10.12 6.20 -2.60
C PRO A 43 -9.45 5.88 -1.25
N VAL A 44 -9.28 6.90 -0.42
CA VAL A 44 -8.70 6.70 0.92
C VAL A 44 -9.68 5.92 1.79
N HIS A 45 -9.32 4.67 2.09
CA HIS A 45 -10.13 3.80 2.93
C HIS A 45 -10.07 4.27 4.40
N PRO A 46 -11.19 4.29 5.12
CA PRO A 46 -11.24 4.78 6.49
C PRO A 46 -10.55 3.85 7.49
N LYS A 47 -10.24 2.60 7.11
CA LYS A 47 -9.56 1.58 7.91
C LYS A 47 -8.86 0.56 7.00
N LEU A 48 -7.86 -0.16 7.54
CA LEU A 48 -7.14 -1.23 6.84
C LEU A 48 -8.08 -2.32 6.33
N GLU A 49 -9.04 -2.77 7.14
CA GLU A 49 -9.93 -3.88 6.78
C GLU A 49 -10.71 -3.58 5.49
N ARG A 50 -11.08 -2.30 5.28
CA ARG A 50 -11.77 -1.86 4.06
C ARG A 50 -10.87 -1.80 2.82
N ALA A 51 -9.57 -1.59 3.01
CA ALA A 51 -8.61 -1.67 1.91
C ALA A 51 -8.27 -3.13 1.56
N LEU A 52 -8.32 -4.04 2.54
CA LEU A 52 -8.18 -5.47 2.29
C LEU A 52 -9.35 -6.01 1.46
N ASP A 53 -10.58 -5.57 1.74
CA ASP A 53 -11.77 -5.93 0.98
C ASP A 53 -11.66 -5.57 -0.53
N SER A 54 -10.93 -4.49 -0.88
CA SER A 54 -10.79 -4.05 -2.28
C SER A 54 -9.73 -4.80 -3.08
N LEU A 55 -8.81 -5.50 -2.40
CA LEU A 55 -7.76 -6.30 -3.04
C LEU A 55 -8.27 -7.62 -3.65
N GLY A 56 -9.52 -8.01 -3.34
CA GLY A 56 -10.10 -9.25 -3.83
C GLY A 56 -9.47 -10.50 -3.18
N PRO A 57 -9.58 -11.69 -3.80
CA PRO A 57 -9.00 -12.91 -3.25
C PRO A 57 -7.48 -12.80 -3.15
N LYS A 58 -6.91 -13.31 -2.06
CA LYS A 58 -5.45 -13.37 -1.87
C LYS A 58 -4.83 -14.19 -2.98
N GLN A 59 -4.18 -13.50 -3.91
CA GLN A 59 -3.39 -14.08 -4.99
C GLN A 59 -1.96 -13.52 -4.90
N GLY A 60 -0.99 -14.36 -5.23
CA GLY A 60 0.43 -14.01 -5.25
C GLY A 60 1.02 -13.73 -3.88
N THR A 61 2.03 -12.86 -3.83
CA THR A 61 2.89 -12.64 -2.66
C THR A 61 2.43 -11.40 -1.88
N TRP A 62 2.19 -11.56 -0.58
CA TRP A 62 1.75 -10.49 0.31
C TRP A 62 2.83 -10.24 1.36
N VAL A 63 3.35 -9.02 1.41
CA VAL A 63 4.48 -8.63 2.28
C VAL A 63 4.06 -7.49 3.19
N LEU A 64 4.18 -7.72 4.50
CA LEU A 64 4.00 -6.71 5.54
C LEU A 64 5.36 -6.19 5.99
N PHE A 65 5.61 -4.88 5.86
CA PHE A 65 6.80 -4.26 6.41
C PHE A 65 6.54 -3.87 7.87
N ASP A 66 7.24 -4.51 8.79
CA ASP A 66 7.13 -4.28 10.25
C ASP A 66 8.53 -4.11 10.86
N GLU A 67 8.66 -3.17 11.80
CA GLU A 67 9.91 -2.93 12.55
C GLU A 67 10.27 -4.08 13.48
N ALA A 68 9.29 -4.88 13.92
CA ALA A 68 9.53 -6.11 14.66
C ALA A 68 10.33 -7.15 13.84
N GLY A 69 10.41 -6.96 12.52
CA GLY A 69 11.16 -7.81 11.62
C GLY A 69 10.41 -9.08 11.21
N GLY A 70 11.16 -10.03 10.67
CA GLY A 70 10.63 -11.28 10.11
C GLY A 70 11.62 -11.89 9.12
N GLU A 71 11.10 -12.58 8.12
CA GLU A 71 11.88 -13.08 6.98
C GLU A 71 12.44 -11.91 6.15
N SER A 72 13.63 -12.08 5.55
CA SER A 72 14.22 -11.03 4.74
C SER A 72 13.49 -10.87 3.41
N LEU A 73 13.37 -9.63 2.91
CA LEU A 73 12.75 -9.39 1.61
C LEU A 73 13.47 -10.14 0.47
N SER A 74 14.79 -10.33 0.57
CA SER A 74 15.57 -11.10 -0.41
C SER A 74 15.14 -12.56 -0.47
N GLU A 75 14.88 -13.21 0.67
CA GLU A 75 14.43 -14.61 0.72
C GLU A 75 13.05 -14.74 0.09
N ILE A 76 12.13 -13.83 0.44
CA ILE A 76 10.77 -13.79 -0.12
C ILE A 76 10.80 -13.60 -1.64
N VAL A 77 11.63 -12.69 -2.15
CA VAL A 77 11.78 -12.43 -3.59
C VAL A 77 12.37 -13.63 -4.33
N CYS A 78 13.36 -14.31 -3.75
CA CYS A 78 13.94 -15.50 -4.37
C CYS A 78 12.99 -16.71 -4.36
N GLY A 79 12.11 -16.83 -3.36
CA GLY A 79 11.18 -17.95 -3.23
C GLY A 79 9.84 -17.78 -3.96
N SER A 80 9.57 -16.62 -4.55
CA SER A 80 8.27 -16.29 -5.13
C SER A 80 8.24 -16.42 -6.65
N ASP A 81 7.05 -16.70 -7.18
CA ASP A 81 6.80 -16.69 -8.61
C ASP A 81 6.84 -15.24 -9.12
N ALA A 82 7.83 -14.94 -9.97
CA ALA A 82 8.03 -13.61 -10.54
C ALA A 82 6.84 -13.12 -11.40
N SER A 83 5.96 -14.03 -11.84
CA SER A 83 4.77 -13.70 -12.61
C SER A 83 3.52 -13.45 -11.74
N ALA A 84 3.57 -13.82 -10.46
CA ALA A 84 2.47 -13.62 -9.54
C ALA A 84 2.40 -12.16 -9.05
N PRO A 85 1.20 -11.63 -8.76
CA PRO A 85 1.05 -10.26 -8.26
C PRO A 85 1.66 -10.12 -6.86
N TRP A 86 2.18 -8.92 -6.58
CA TRP A 86 2.75 -8.57 -5.29
C TRP A 86 1.90 -7.50 -4.61
N VAL A 87 1.67 -7.69 -3.32
CA VAL A 87 1.00 -6.71 -2.46
C VAL A 87 1.92 -6.37 -1.30
N MET A 88 2.24 -5.08 -1.16
CA MET A 88 3.13 -4.56 -0.12
C MET A 88 2.33 -3.68 0.84
N PHE A 89 2.44 -3.95 2.13
CA PHE A 89 1.78 -3.20 3.19
C PHE A 89 2.82 -2.38 3.95
N CYS A 90 2.60 -1.06 3.98
CA CYS A 90 3.42 -0.13 4.74
C CYS A 90 2.55 0.57 5.80
N GLY A 91 3.00 0.51 7.06
CA GLY A 91 2.31 1.12 8.18
C GLY A 91 2.55 2.64 8.25
N PRO A 92 1.81 3.35 9.11
CA PRO A 92 2.12 4.73 9.46
C PRO A 92 3.43 4.81 10.26
N GLU A 93 3.87 6.02 10.59
CA GLU A 93 5.08 6.28 11.37
C GLU A 93 5.04 5.65 12.79
N GLY A 94 3.84 5.40 13.34
CA GLY A 94 3.67 4.66 14.60
C GLY A 94 3.72 3.13 14.45
N GLY A 95 3.92 2.63 13.23
CA GLY A 95 3.91 1.19 12.94
C GLY A 95 2.51 0.57 12.99
N TRP A 96 2.47 -0.75 13.07
CA TRP A 96 1.24 -1.55 13.14
C TRP A 96 0.79 -1.75 14.58
N SER A 97 -0.51 -1.73 14.83
CA SER A 97 -1.01 -2.21 16.12
C SER A 97 -0.97 -3.75 16.15
N PRO A 98 -0.81 -4.41 17.31
CA PRO A 98 -0.83 -5.88 17.40
C PRO A 98 -2.14 -6.56 16.94
N LYS A 99 -3.17 -5.77 16.65
CA LYS A 99 -4.50 -6.22 16.21
C LYS A 99 -4.77 -5.84 14.74
N GLU A 100 -3.83 -5.18 14.07
CA GLU A 100 -3.76 -5.05 12.61
C GLU A 100 -2.91 -6.19 12.07
#